data_AF-A0A2V3WBP4-F1
#
_entry.id   AF-A0A2V3WBP4-F1
#
_cell.length_a   1.000
_cell.length_b   1.000
_cell.length_c   1.000
_cell.angle_alpha   90.00
_cell.angle_beta   90.00
_cell.angle_gamma   90.00
#
_symmetry.space_group_name_H-M   'P 1'
#
loop_
_entity.id
_entity.type
_entity.pdbx_description
1 polymer ?
#
loop_
_entity_poly.entity_id
_entity_poly.type
_entity_poly.pdbx_seq_one_letter_code
_entity_poly.pdbx_strand_id
1 'polypeptide(L)' 'MEENETKVMEWIEDHFVMNEIEIEDFPFFPYGKLIRDENGETMVVFWCVIYGRVDYRLQES' A
#
# COMPACT_ATOMS: atom_id res chain seq x y z
N MET A 1 -11.39 12.23 -5.07
CA MET A 1 -10.76 11.64 -3.87
C MET A 1 -10.61 10.13 -3.99
N GLU A 2 -11.43 9.43 -4.79
CA GLU A 2 -11.25 7.99 -5.09
C GLU A 2 -10.08 7.70 -6.06
N GLU A 3 -9.75 8.60 -6.99
CA GLU A 3 -8.65 8.39 -7.96
C GLU A 3 -7.29 8.08 -7.32
N ASN A 4 -6.99 8.63 -6.13
CA ASN A 4 -5.70 8.39 -5.48
C ASN A 4 -5.65 7.00 -4.83
N GLU A 5 -6.78 6.53 -4.31
CA GLU A 5 -6.91 5.17 -3.81
C GLU A 5 -6.78 4.16 -4.96
N THR A 6 -7.42 4.43 -6.10
CA THR A 6 -7.25 3.63 -7.31
C THR A 6 -5.78 3.53 -7.71
N LYS A 7 -5.05 4.65 -7.74
CA LYS A 7 -3.60 4.63 -8.06
C LYS A 7 -2.77 3.83 -7.08
N VAL A 8 -3.11 3.86 -5.79
CA VAL A 8 -2.44 3.02 -4.79
C VAL A 8 -2.73 1.55 -5.07
N MET A 9 -3.98 1.17 -5.29
CA MET A 9 -4.35 -0.21 -5.61
C MET A 9 -3.72 -0.71 -6.93
N GLU A 10 -3.75 0.09 -8.00
CA GLU A 10 -3.10 -0.23 -9.27
C GLU A 10 -1.60 -0.46 -9.11
N TRP A 11 -0.94 0.36 -8.29
CA TRP A 11 0.47 0.16 -7.99
C TRP A 11 0.72 -1.15 -7.26
N ILE A 12 -0.13 -1.52 -6.29
CA ILE A 12 -0.04 -2.78 -5.56
C ILE A 12 -0.22 -3.97 -6.50
N GLU A 13 -1.25 -3.93 -7.36
CA GLU A 13 -1.54 -4.99 -8.34
C GLU A 13 -0.40 -5.21 -9.36
N ASP A 14 0.35 -4.16 -9.69
CA ASP A 14 1.52 -4.24 -10.60
C ASP A 14 2.79 -4.77 -9.90
N HIS A 15 2.91 -4.60 -8.59
CA HIS A 15 4.12 -4.95 -7.82
C HIS A 15 4.01 -6.26 -7.03
N PHE A 16 2.79 -6.73 -6.75
CA PHE A 16 2.55 -7.90 -5.91
C PHE A 16 1.67 -8.94 -6.60
N VAL A 17 1.92 -10.21 -6.28
CA VAL A 17 0.99 -11.29 -6.61
C VAL A 17 -0.14 -11.25 -5.59
N MET A 18 -1.30 -10.73 -6.00
CA MET A 18 -2.44 -10.45 -5.11
C MET A 18 -2.96 -11.66 -4.30
N ASN A 19 -2.66 -12.88 -4.75
CA ASN A 19 -3.05 -14.12 -4.05
C ASN A 19 -2.06 -14.53 -2.93
N GLU A 20 -0.90 -13.89 -2.87
CA GLU A 20 0.18 -14.18 -1.92
C GLU A 20 0.30 -13.10 -0.83
N ILE A 21 -0.59 -12.10 -0.86
CA ILE A 21 -0.60 -10.99 0.09
C ILE A 21 -1.99 -10.72 0.66
N GLU A 22 -2.04 -10.28 1.91
CA GLU A 22 -3.22 -9.71 2.55
C GLU A 22 -3.13 -8.17 2.48
N ILE A 23 -4.26 -7.52 2.20
CA ILE A 23 -4.35 -6.07 2.11
C ILE A 23 -5.41 -5.56 3.09
N GLU A 24 -5.02 -4.64 3.96
CA GLU A 24 -5.89 -4.00 4.94
C GLU A 24 -5.83 -2.47 4.81
N ASP A 25 -6.93 -1.78 5.14
CA ASP A 25 -6.93 -0.32 5.19
C ASP A 25 -6.03 0.19 6.33
N PHE A 26 -5.18 1.16 6.00
CA PHE A 26 -4.25 1.75 6.96
C PHE A 26 -4.45 3.27 7.07
N PRO A 27 -5.41 3.72 7.91
CA PRO A 27 -5.88 5.12 7.93
C PRO A 27 -4.86 6.14 8.46
N PHE A 28 -3.72 5.69 8.99
CA PHE A 28 -2.63 6.56 9.42
C PHE A 28 -1.92 7.27 8.25
N PHE A 29 -1.98 6.70 7.04
CA PHE A 29 -1.48 7.33 5.83
C PHE A 29 -2.63 7.63 4.84
N PRO A 30 -2.57 8.74 4.08
CA PRO A 30 -3.59 9.06 3.08
C PRO A 30 -3.71 7.95 2.04
N TYR A 31 -4.90 7.36 1.94
CA TYR A 31 -5.18 6.21 1.06
C TYR A 31 -4.24 5.03 1.33
N GLY A 32 -3.80 4.88 2.58
CA GLY A 32 -2.85 3.86 3.00
C GLY A 32 -3.45 2.46 2.98
N LYS A 33 -2.65 1.51 2.52
CA LYS A 33 -2.92 0.08 2.51
C LYS A 33 -1.75 -0.63 3.20
N LEU A 34 -2.04 -1.43 4.21
CA LEU A 34 -1.08 -2.33 4.84
C LEU A 34 -1.09 -3.64 4.06
N ILE A 35 0.07 -4.02 3.57
CA ILE A 35 0.31 -5.27 2.88
C ILE A 35 1.05 -6.19 3.85
N ARG A 36 0.60 -7.44 3.94
CA ARG A 36 1.29 -8.51 4.64
C ARG A 36 1.50 -9.69 3.70
N ASP A 37 2.70 -10.24 3.67
CA ASP A 37 3.01 -11.44 2.89
C ASP A 37 2.85 -12.73 3.72
N GLU A 38 3.07 -13.89 3.09
CA GLU A 38 3.01 -15.20 3.74
C GLU A 38 4.07 -15.41 4.84
N ASN A 39 5.18 -14.66 4.80
CA ASN A 39 6.25 -14.71 5.79
C ASN A 39 5.94 -13.82 7.02
N GLY A 40 4.86 -13.05 6.96
CA GLY A 40 4.47 -12.10 8.00
C GLY A 40 5.20 -10.76 7.90
N GLU A 41 5.98 -10.54 6.84
CA GLU A 41 6.59 -9.25 6.54
C GLU A 41 5.50 -8.24 6.15
N THR A 42 5.69 -6.99 6.55
CA THR A 42 4.67 -5.95 6.34
C THR A 42 5.22 -4.69 5.68
N MET A 43 4.40 -4.11 4.82
CA MET A 43 4.71 -2.88 4.10
C MET A 43 3.47 -2.00 4.01
N VAL A 44 3.61 -0.70 4.22
CA VAL A 44 2.54 0.26 3.99
C VAL A 44 2.75 0.94 2.64
N VAL A 45 1.75 0.89 1.78
CA VAL A 45 1.69 1.63 0.50
C VAL A 45 0.66 2.74 0.63
N PHE A 46 0.98 3.95 0.21
CA PHE A 46 0.10 5.10 0.39
C PHE A 46 0.32 6.18 -0.67
N TRP A 47 -0.63 7.11 -0.76
CA TRP A 47 -0.47 8.29 -1.59
C TRP A 47 0.30 9.38 -0.82
N CYS A 48 1.50 9.71 -1.29
CA CYS A 48 2.25 10.83 -0.76
C CYS A 48 1.70 12.15 -1.32
N VAL A 49 0.87 12.83 -0.53
CA VAL A 49 0.25 14.12 -0.90
C VAL A 49 1.30 15.20 -1.20
N ILE A 50 2.45 15.18 -0.52
CA ILE A 50 3.52 16.17 -0.68
C ILE A 50 4.16 16.07 -2.07
N TYR A 51 4.38 14.85 -2.56
CA TYR A 51 5.05 14.59 -3.83
C TYR A 51 4.08 14.25 -4.97
N GLY A 52 2.78 14.08 -4.68
CA GLY A 52 1.76 13.73 -5.66
C GLY A 52 2.01 12.38 -6.34
N ARG A 53 2.47 11.37 -5.59
CA ARG A 53 2.76 10.01 -6.10
C ARG A 53 2.52 8.93 -5.04
N VAL A 54 2.46 7.67 -5.48
CA VAL A 54 2.51 6.52 -4.58
C VAL A 54 3.91 6.40 -3.96
N ASP A 55 3.98 6.15 -2.66
CA ASP A 55 5.20 5.86 -1.90
C ASP A 55 4.93 4.69 -0.95
N TYR A 56 5.97 4.05 -0.43
CA TYR A 56 5.85 2.89 0.45
C TYR A 56 6.91 2.90 1.56
N ARG A 57 6.60 2.24 2.67
CA ARG A 57 7.52 2.06 3.80
C ARG A 57 7.45 0.62 4.28
N LEU A 58 8.61 -0.02 4.38
CA LEU A 58 8.76 -1.29 5.07
C LEU A 58 8.60 -1.02 6.57
N GLN A 59 7.79 -1.84 7.24
CA GLN A 59 7.69 -1.74 8.69
C GLN A 59 8.78 -2.62 9.29
N GLU A 60 9.84 -1.99 9.78
CA GLU A 60 10.86 -2.72 10.54
C GLU A 60 10.24 -3.23 11.84
N SER A 61 10.45 -4.52 12.11
CA SER A 61 9.94 -5.25 13.29
C SER A 61 10.65 -4.86 14.56
#